data_AF-A9XAZ1-F1
#
_entry.id   AF-A9XAZ1-F1
#
_cell.length_a   1.000
_cell.length_b   1.000
_cell.length_c   1.000
_cell.angle_alpha   90.00
_cell.angle_beta   90.00
_cell.angle_gamma   90.00
#
_symmetry.space_group_name_H-M   'P 1'
#
loop_
_entity.id
_entity.type
_entity.pdbx_description
1 polymer ?
#
loop_
_entity_poly.entity_id
_entity_poly.type
_entity_poly.pdbx_seq_one_letter_code
_entity_poly.pdbx_strand_id
1 'polypeptide(L)'
;EDGGYNAALLMGNWDQYGKSGLIIKDLNDRWLDWAPYLLFYRDSKKTIKDMDDYSRQLRQQYVGNRRFNLESYWDLQQMFTDILFKNSTQDSLDLHRKYGKSPAYAFVYDNPADLGIAQALSDIVIDFGTVHGDDYFLIFENSVREAELRPDEKIISRNFINMLADFALSDHGVLKYGECVFKDNVGSEKFELLSIHKAGCENKQYVEFP
;
A
#
# COMPACT_ATOMS: atom_id res chain seq x y z
N GLU A 1 3.68 -2.12 -2.53
CA GLU A 1 2.23 -2.19 -2.77
C GLU A 1 1.48 -2.61 -1.50
N ASP A 2 0.97 -1.63 -0.75
CA ASP A 2 0.24 -1.86 0.52
C ASP A 2 -1.00 -2.76 0.36
N GLY A 3 -1.61 -2.81 -0.82
CA GLY A 3 -2.72 -3.71 -1.13
C GLY A 3 -2.38 -5.20 -1.00
N GLY A 4 -1.11 -5.56 -0.85
CA GLY A 4 -0.66 -6.95 -0.66
C GLY A 4 -1.27 -7.63 0.56
N TYR A 5 -1.64 -6.89 1.62
CA TYR A 5 -2.36 -7.47 2.76
C TYR A 5 -3.70 -8.05 2.33
N ASN A 6 -4.51 -7.25 1.62
CA ASN A 6 -5.84 -7.62 1.18
C ASN A 6 -5.80 -8.68 0.08
N ALA A 7 -4.85 -8.55 -0.86
CA ALA A 7 -4.70 -9.50 -1.95
C ALA A 7 -4.18 -10.86 -1.46
N ALA A 8 -3.22 -10.90 -0.52
CA ALA A 8 -2.66 -12.14 0.00
C ALA A 8 -3.70 -13.02 0.71
N LEU A 9 -4.69 -12.43 1.40
CA LEU A 9 -5.82 -13.18 1.96
C LEU A 9 -6.55 -14.04 0.91
N LEU A 10 -6.61 -13.58 -0.34
CA LEU A 10 -7.26 -14.30 -1.44
C LEU A 10 -6.38 -15.42 -2.00
N MET A 11 -5.11 -15.49 -1.60
CA MET A 11 -4.22 -16.63 -1.86
C MET A 11 -4.35 -17.74 -0.81
N GLY A 12 -5.22 -17.58 0.19
CA GLY A 12 -5.64 -18.68 1.05
C GLY A 12 -6.46 -19.73 0.29
N ASN A 13 -6.56 -20.91 0.88
CA ASN A 13 -7.29 -22.06 0.35
C ASN A 13 -8.57 -22.31 1.15
N TRP A 14 -9.61 -22.77 0.45
CA TRP A 14 -10.88 -23.14 1.06
C TRP A 14 -10.84 -24.49 1.79
N ASP A 15 -9.71 -25.19 1.83
CA ASP A 15 -9.61 -26.57 2.32
C ASP A 15 -10.19 -26.74 3.74
N GLN A 16 -9.99 -25.75 4.61
CA GLN A 16 -10.55 -25.72 5.97
C GLN A 16 -12.09 -25.66 6.03
N TYR A 17 -12.75 -25.36 4.91
CA TYR A 17 -14.20 -25.29 4.74
C TYR A 17 -14.74 -26.38 3.79
N GLY A 18 -13.94 -27.40 3.46
CA GLY A 18 -14.36 -28.54 2.63
C GLY A 18 -14.52 -28.23 1.14
N LYS A 19 -13.96 -27.11 0.67
CA LYS A 19 -13.90 -26.73 -0.75
C LYS A 19 -12.43 -26.62 -1.17
N SER A 20 -12.10 -27.03 -2.39
CA SER A 20 -10.71 -26.97 -2.88
C SER A 20 -10.49 -25.76 -3.78
N GLY A 21 -9.34 -25.11 -3.64
CA GLY A 21 -8.83 -24.07 -4.53
C GLY A 21 -8.68 -22.71 -3.88
N LEU A 22 -7.84 -21.88 -4.48
CA LEU A 22 -7.54 -20.52 -4.01
C LEU A 22 -8.79 -19.64 -4.00
N ILE A 23 -8.98 -18.89 -2.92
CA ILE A 23 -10.12 -18.00 -2.70
C ILE A 23 -10.27 -16.98 -3.83
N ILE A 24 -9.16 -16.48 -4.41
CA ILE A 24 -9.17 -15.52 -5.52
C ILE A 24 -10.03 -15.98 -6.71
N LYS A 25 -10.12 -17.30 -6.96
CA LYS A 25 -10.87 -17.82 -8.11
C LYS A 25 -12.37 -17.56 -7.97
N ASP A 26 -12.88 -17.44 -6.75
CA ASP A 26 -14.30 -17.16 -6.50
C ASP A 26 -14.69 -15.75 -6.93
N LEU A 27 -13.73 -14.83 -7.02
CA LEU A 27 -13.99 -13.49 -7.55
C LEU A 27 -14.47 -13.53 -9.00
N ASN A 28 -14.20 -14.59 -9.78
CA ASN A 28 -14.75 -14.69 -11.14
C ASN A 28 -16.28 -14.70 -11.17
N ASP A 29 -16.91 -15.25 -10.13
CA ASP A 29 -18.36 -15.40 -10.05
C ASP A 29 -18.98 -14.46 -9.00
N ARG A 30 -18.20 -14.03 -8.01
CA ARG A 30 -18.66 -13.25 -6.85
C ARG A 30 -18.20 -11.79 -6.86
N TRP A 31 -17.55 -11.31 -7.93
CA TRP A 31 -16.97 -9.97 -7.97
C TRP A 31 -17.96 -8.86 -7.58
N LEU A 32 -19.16 -8.85 -8.17
CA LEU A 32 -20.16 -7.81 -7.89
C LEU A 32 -20.68 -7.86 -6.45
N ASP A 33 -20.68 -9.06 -5.84
CA ASP A 33 -21.09 -9.23 -4.46
C ASP A 33 -19.99 -8.77 -3.48
N TRP A 34 -18.73 -9.10 -3.77
CA TRP A 34 -17.62 -9.01 -2.80
C TRP A 34 -16.82 -7.72 -2.93
N ALA A 35 -16.61 -7.22 -4.14
CA ALA A 35 -15.83 -6.01 -4.37
C ALA A 35 -16.30 -4.81 -3.52
N PRO A 36 -17.60 -4.55 -3.32
CA PRO A 36 -18.05 -3.43 -2.50
C PRO A 36 -17.62 -3.51 -1.03
N TYR A 37 -17.45 -4.72 -0.50
CA TYR A 37 -16.97 -4.94 0.87
C TYR A 37 -15.45 -4.90 0.93
N LEU A 38 -14.78 -5.59 0.00
CA LEU A 38 -13.32 -5.63 -0.09
C LEU A 38 -12.70 -4.24 -0.29
N LEU A 39 -13.43 -3.36 -1.00
CA LEU A 39 -12.99 -2.02 -1.37
C LEU A 39 -13.80 -0.90 -0.69
N PHE A 40 -14.55 -1.24 0.36
CA PHE A 40 -15.26 -0.31 1.24
C PHE A 40 -16.19 0.72 0.56
N TYR A 41 -16.80 0.38 -0.59
CA TYR A 41 -17.76 1.27 -1.26
C TYR A 41 -19.21 0.78 -1.21
N ARG A 42 -19.51 -0.31 -0.50
CA ARG A 42 -20.88 -0.80 -0.34
C ARG A 42 -21.85 0.28 0.15
N ASP A 43 -21.47 0.97 1.22
CA ASP A 43 -22.35 1.92 1.90
C ASP A 43 -22.19 3.37 1.39
N SER A 44 -21.32 3.59 0.40
CA SER A 44 -21.09 4.93 -0.20
C SER A 44 -21.74 5.12 -1.58
N LYS A 45 -22.28 4.05 -2.18
CA LYS A 45 -23.03 4.11 -3.45
C LYS A 45 -24.54 4.16 -3.17
N LYS A 46 -25.25 4.97 -3.95
CA LYS A 46 -26.69 5.24 -3.74
C LYS A 46 -27.59 4.09 -4.18
N THR A 47 -27.18 3.37 -5.22
CA THR A 47 -27.97 2.28 -5.81
C THR A 47 -27.10 1.06 -6.07
N ILE A 48 -27.74 -0.12 -6.11
CA ILE A 48 -27.09 -1.38 -6.50
C ILE A 48 -26.48 -1.24 -7.91
N LYS A 49 -27.17 -0.53 -8.81
CA LYS A 49 -26.67 -0.29 -10.17
C LYS A 49 -25.34 0.47 -10.16
N ASP A 50 -25.25 1.56 -9.40
CA ASP A 50 -24.00 2.36 -9.33
C ASP A 50 -22.85 1.56 -8.71
N MET A 51 -23.16 0.73 -7.73
CA MET A 51 -22.20 -0.17 -7.07
C MET A 51 -21.68 -1.24 -8.04
N ASP A 52 -22.58 -1.89 -8.78
CA ASP A 52 -22.23 -2.88 -9.80
C ASP A 52 -21.43 -2.26 -10.94
N ASP A 53 -21.84 -1.10 -11.44
CA ASP A 53 -21.16 -0.40 -12.53
C ASP A 53 -19.74 0.00 -12.12
N TYR A 54 -19.57 0.51 -10.90
CA TYR A 54 -18.25 0.82 -10.35
C TYR A 54 -17.40 -0.44 -10.20
N SER A 55 -17.98 -1.53 -9.70
CA SER A 55 -17.30 -2.84 -9.62
C SER A 55 -16.81 -3.30 -11.00
N ARG A 56 -17.66 -3.22 -12.04
CA ARG A 56 -17.29 -3.58 -13.42
C ARG A 56 -16.18 -2.68 -13.96
N GLN A 57 -16.27 -1.38 -13.72
CA GLN A 57 -15.24 -0.41 -14.13
C GLN A 57 -13.88 -0.75 -13.52
N LEU A 58 -13.83 -0.99 -12.21
CA LEU A 58 -12.59 -1.34 -11.51
C LEU A 58 -11.99 -2.64 -12.06
N ARG A 59 -12.80 -3.70 -12.20
CA ARG A 59 -12.32 -4.95 -12.80
C ARG A 59 -11.75 -4.71 -14.20
N GLN A 60 -12.45 -3.92 -15.03
CA GLN A 60 -12.01 -3.65 -16.39
C GLN A 60 -10.70 -2.85 -16.43
N GLN A 61 -10.52 -1.89 -15.52
CA GLN A 61 -9.35 -1.02 -15.46
C GLN A 61 -8.07 -1.79 -15.08
N TYR A 62 -8.13 -2.65 -14.08
CA TYR A 62 -6.94 -3.33 -13.55
C TYR A 62 -6.76 -4.74 -14.14
N VAL A 63 -7.82 -5.55 -14.17
CA VAL A 63 -7.74 -6.96 -14.56
C VAL A 63 -8.10 -7.16 -16.03
N GLY A 64 -8.98 -6.31 -16.56
CA GLY A 64 -9.48 -6.37 -17.92
C GLY A 64 -10.35 -7.61 -18.16
N ASN A 65 -10.08 -8.31 -19.27
CA ASN A 65 -10.82 -9.53 -19.64
C ASN A 65 -10.25 -10.81 -19.02
N ARG A 66 -9.18 -10.72 -18.22
CA ARG A 66 -8.56 -11.89 -17.58
C ARG A 66 -9.45 -12.43 -16.46
N ARG A 67 -9.24 -13.71 -16.14
CA ARG A 67 -9.86 -14.35 -14.97
C ARG A 67 -9.07 -14.00 -13.73
N PHE A 68 -9.75 -13.89 -12.60
CA PHE A 68 -9.10 -13.83 -11.30
C PHE A 68 -8.42 -15.17 -11.00
N ASN A 69 -7.09 -15.15 -10.98
CA ASN A 69 -6.22 -16.29 -10.72
C ASN A 69 -4.84 -15.77 -10.22
N LEU A 70 -3.88 -16.67 -10.09
CA LEU A 70 -2.51 -16.30 -9.69
C LEU A 70 -1.82 -15.34 -10.67
N GLU A 71 -2.09 -15.46 -11.97
CA GLU A 71 -1.48 -14.61 -13.00
C GLU A 71 -2.00 -13.17 -12.97
N SER A 72 -3.24 -12.97 -12.49
CA SER A 72 -3.84 -11.63 -12.31
C SER A 72 -3.69 -11.11 -10.87
N TYR A 73 -2.87 -11.76 -10.04
CA TYR A 73 -2.73 -11.42 -8.63
C TYR A 73 -2.22 -10.00 -8.43
N TRP A 74 -1.12 -9.64 -9.10
CA TRP A 74 -0.49 -8.33 -8.94
C TRP A 74 -1.38 -7.20 -9.43
N ASP A 75 -2.21 -7.41 -10.46
CA ASP A 75 -3.18 -6.39 -10.89
C ASP A 75 -4.27 -6.15 -9.84
N LEU A 76 -4.71 -7.21 -9.17
CA LEU A 76 -5.64 -7.09 -8.06
C LEU A 76 -4.98 -6.44 -6.84
N GLN A 77 -3.72 -6.79 -6.55
CA GLN A 77 -2.92 -6.16 -5.50
C GLN A 77 -2.73 -4.65 -5.76
N GLN A 78 -2.46 -4.27 -7.00
CA GLN A 78 -2.38 -2.87 -7.42
C GLN A 78 -3.73 -2.17 -7.23
N MET A 79 -4.84 -2.81 -7.61
CA MET A 79 -6.19 -2.26 -7.36
C MET A 79 -6.44 -2.00 -5.87
N PHE A 80 -6.07 -2.94 -5.00
CA PHE A 80 -6.18 -2.75 -3.55
C PHE A 80 -5.28 -1.62 -3.05
N THR A 81 -4.04 -1.55 -3.55
CA THR A 81 -3.09 -0.48 -3.20
C THR A 81 -3.66 0.88 -3.57
N ASP A 82 -4.16 1.02 -4.79
CA ASP A 82 -4.66 2.29 -5.31
C ASP A 82 -5.90 2.75 -4.55
N ILE A 83 -6.89 1.86 -4.40
CA ILE A 83 -8.20 2.22 -3.83
C ILE A 83 -8.14 2.39 -2.32
N LEU A 84 -7.43 1.51 -1.60
CA LEU A 84 -7.44 1.51 -0.14
C LEU A 84 -6.41 2.44 0.48
N PHE A 85 -5.33 2.76 -0.23
CA PHE A 85 -4.20 3.49 0.33
C PHE A 85 -3.79 4.68 -0.53
N LYS A 86 -3.30 4.43 -1.75
CA LYS A 86 -2.60 5.45 -2.55
C LYS A 86 -3.47 6.66 -2.89
N ASN A 87 -4.69 6.45 -3.39
CA ASN A 87 -5.55 7.53 -3.85
C ASN A 87 -5.90 8.48 -2.71
N SER A 88 -6.24 7.94 -1.53
CA SER A 88 -6.57 8.77 -0.37
C SER A 88 -5.34 9.48 0.22
N THR A 89 -4.16 8.87 0.15
CA THR A 89 -2.90 9.54 0.51
C THR A 89 -2.62 10.72 -0.40
N GLN A 90 -2.77 10.54 -1.72
CA GLN A 90 -2.61 11.60 -2.70
C GLN A 90 -3.64 12.73 -2.48
N ASP A 91 -4.92 12.39 -2.34
CA ASP A 91 -5.99 13.38 -2.13
C ASP A 91 -5.77 14.17 -0.83
N SER A 92 -5.37 13.48 0.24
CA SER A 92 -5.04 14.12 1.52
C SER A 92 -3.88 15.10 1.35
N LEU A 93 -2.79 14.69 0.70
CA LEU A 93 -1.65 15.56 0.44
C LEU A 93 -2.04 16.75 -0.46
N ASP A 94 -2.89 16.54 -1.46
CA ASP A 94 -3.37 17.59 -2.36
C ASP A 94 -4.19 18.66 -1.62
N LEU A 95 -5.11 18.23 -0.75
CA LEU A 95 -5.89 19.14 0.08
C LEU A 95 -4.98 19.92 1.05
N HIS A 96 -4.08 19.24 1.75
CA HIS A 96 -3.17 19.87 2.70
C HIS A 96 -2.21 20.86 2.03
N ARG A 97 -1.66 20.54 0.85
CA ARG A 97 -0.72 21.42 0.16
C ARG A 97 -1.38 22.67 -0.45
N LYS A 98 -2.67 22.58 -0.81
CA LYS A 98 -3.43 23.68 -1.43
C LYS A 98 -4.05 24.62 -0.41
N TYR A 99 -4.55 24.07 0.69
CA TYR A 99 -5.37 24.82 1.65
C TYR A 99 -4.74 24.94 3.05
N GLY A 100 -3.75 24.11 3.36
CA GLY A 100 -2.97 24.19 4.58
C GLY A 100 -1.87 25.25 4.54
N LYS A 101 -1.33 25.56 5.72
CA LYS A 101 -0.16 26.44 5.89
C LYS A 101 1.02 25.76 6.57
N SER A 102 0.76 24.64 7.25
CA SER A 102 1.81 23.82 7.86
C SER A 102 2.45 22.95 6.78
N PRO A 103 3.76 22.65 6.89
CA PRO A 103 4.43 21.77 5.96
C PRO A 103 3.74 20.41 5.84
N ALA A 104 3.67 19.88 4.62
CA ALA A 104 3.06 18.59 4.32
C ALA A 104 4.04 17.70 3.53
N TYR A 105 4.37 16.54 4.09
CA TYR A 105 5.39 15.63 3.57
C TYR A 105 4.79 14.27 3.25
N ALA A 106 5.39 13.56 2.29
CA ALA A 106 5.03 12.18 1.97
C ALA A 106 6.27 11.39 1.53
N PHE A 107 6.23 10.08 1.76
CA PHE A 107 7.17 9.13 1.17
C PHE A 107 6.43 7.93 0.58
N VAL A 108 7.14 7.19 -0.28
CA VAL A 108 6.78 5.85 -0.73
C VAL A 108 7.94 4.92 -0.42
N TYR A 109 7.64 3.76 0.17
CA TYR A 109 8.62 2.75 0.56
C TYR A 109 8.60 1.57 -0.42
N ASP A 110 9.78 1.20 -0.92
CA ASP A 110 9.98 0.08 -1.86
C ASP A 110 11.25 -0.70 -1.48
N ASN A 111 11.09 -1.62 -0.55
CA ASN A 111 12.10 -2.59 -0.15
C ASN A 111 11.38 -3.79 0.50
N PRO A 112 11.03 -4.82 -0.29
CA PRO A 112 10.31 -5.99 0.20
C PRO A 112 10.99 -6.65 1.41
N ALA A 113 10.21 -7.02 2.43
CA ALA A 113 10.68 -7.90 3.49
C ALA A 113 10.80 -9.34 2.97
N ASP A 114 11.70 -10.15 3.53
CA ASP A 114 11.78 -11.58 3.16
C ASP A 114 10.56 -12.36 3.68
N LEU A 115 10.07 -11.97 4.86
CA LEU A 115 8.86 -12.46 5.48
C LEU A 115 8.07 -11.28 6.05
N GLY A 116 6.80 -11.20 5.69
CA GLY A 116 5.87 -10.18 6.16
C GLY A 116 4.44 -10.70 6.23
N ILE A 117 3.49 -9.77 6.29
CA ILE A 117 2.09 -10.10 6.54
C ILE A 117 1.44 -10.89 5.40
N ALA A 118 1.88 -10.69 4.16
CA ALA A 118 1.34 -11.45 3.03
C ALA A 118 1.63 -12.96 3.16
N GLN A 119 2.85 -13.34 3.56
CA GLN A 119 3.20 -14.75 3.78
C GLN A 119 2.42 -15.36 4.94
N ALA A 120 2.09 -14.58 5.97
CA ALA A 120 1.26 -15.06 7.08
C ALA A 120 -0.22 -15.27 6.70
N LEU A 121 -0.70 -14.58 5.66
CA LEU A 121 -2.11 -14.62 5.22
C LEU A 121 -2.36 -15.53 4.01
N SER A 122 -1.30 -15.93 3.31
CA SER A 122 -1.34 -16.72 2.07
C SER A 122 -0.98 -18.18 2.33
N ASP A 123 -1.64 -19.11 1.64
CA ASP A 123 -1.27 -20.53 1.64
C ASP A 123 -0.25 -20.88 0.52
N ILE A 124 0.17 -19.89 -0.28
CA ILE A 124 1.18 -20.04 -1.33
C ILE A 124 2.38 -19.14 -1.09
N VAL A 125 3.53 -19.55 -1.63
CA VAL A 125 4.78 -18.79 -1.60
C VAL A 125 5.02 -18.16 -2.97
N ILE A 126 4.89 -16.83 -3.04
CA ILE A 126 5.24 -15.99 -4.19
C ILE A 126 5.93 -14.71 -3.70
N ASP A 127 6.51 -13.95 -4.63
CA ASP A 127 7.02 -12.60 -4.35
C ASP A 127 5.85 -11.60 -4.36
N PHE A 128 5.50 -11.10 -3.19
CA PHE A 128 4.42 -10.15 -2.98
C PHE A 128 4.87 -8.68 -3.16
N GLY A 129 6.17 -8.42 -3.27
CA GLY A 129 6.75 -7.09 -3.21
C GLY A 129 6.72 -6.49 -1.79
N THR A 130 6.79 -5.17 -1.69
CA THR A 130 6.68 -4.46 -0.40
C THR A 130 5.24 -4.38 0.05
N VAL A 131 4.88 -5.07 1.12
CA VAL A 131 3.49 -5.20 1.58
C VAL A 131 3.23 -4.28 2.78
N HIS A 132 1.95 -4.06 3.09
CA HIS A 132 1.51 -3.24 4.21
C HIS A 132 2.24 -3.58 5.51
N GLY A 133 2.89 -2.57 6.07
CA GLY A 133 3.61 -2.64 7.33
C GLY A 133 5.09 -3.03 7.21
N ASP A 134 5.60 -3.41 6.04
CA ASP A 134 7.02 -3.78 5.87
C ASP A 134 7.96 -2.66 6.35
N ASP A 135 7.58 -1.40 6.16
CA ASP A 135 8.27 -0.22 6.68
C ASP A 135 8.01 0.00 8.18
N TYR A 136 6.75 0.00 8.60
CA TYR A 136 6.35 0.28 9.97
C TYR A 136 6.93 -0.73 10.96
N PHE A 137 7.04 -1.99 10.54
CA PHE A 137 7.60 -3.07 11.33
C PHE A 137 9.13 -2.97 11.51
N LEU A 138 9.80 -2.07 10.78
CA LEU A 138 11.19 -1.69 11.06
C LEU A 138 11.31 -0.67 12.19
N ILE A 139 10.21 -0.01 12.56
CA ILE A 139 10.14 0.95 13.68
C ILE A 139 9.69 0.23 14.94
N PHE A 140 8.63 -0.57 14.82
CA PHE A 140 8.05 -1.33 15.91
C PHE A 140 8.05 -2.82 15.55
N GLU A 141 8.95 -3.56 16.20
CA GLU A 141 9.10 -5.00 16.01
C GLU A 141 7.80 -5.77 16.32
N ASN A 142 7.61 -6.90 15.64
CA ASN A 142 6.46 -7.78 15.83
C ASN A 142 6.78 -9.20 15.35
N SER A 143 5.85 -10.14 15.56
CA SER A 143 6.03 -11.56 15.26
C SER A 143 5.73 -11.97 13.81
N VAL A 144 5.28 -11.04 12.95
CA VAL A 144 4.89 -11.34 11.55
C VAL A 144 6.11 -11.32 10.63
N ARG A 145 7.15 -10.56 10.98
CA ARG A 145 8.41 -10.49 10.24
C ARG A 145 9.53 -11.26 10.92
N GLU A 146 10.64 -11.48 10.22
CA GLU A 146 11.84 -12.03 10.83
C GLU A 146 12.37 -11.14 11.96
N ALA A 147 12.78 -11.77 13.06
CA ALA A 147 13.34 -11.08 14.21
C ALA A 147 14.71 -10.44 13.90
N GLU A 148 15.52 -11.10 13.06
CA GLU A 148 16.82 -10.59 12.65
C GLU A 148 16.67 -9.78 11.35
N LEU A 149 16.78 -8.46 11.45
CA LEU A 149 16.71 -7.58 10.29
C LEU A 149 17.92 -7.77 9.35
N ARG A 150 17.68 -7.68 8.03
CA ARG A 150 18.79 -7.61 7.06
C ARG A 150 19.69 -6.40 7.31
N PRO A 151 20.96 -6.42 6.83
CA PRO A 151 21.86 -5.27 6.99
C PRO A 151 21.31 -3.94 6.47
N ASP A 152 20.61 -3.95 5.32
CA ASP A 152 19.93 -2.77 4.77
C ASP A 152 18.76 -2.32 5.66
N GLU A 153 17.94 -3.26 6.11
CA GLU A 153 16.80 -2.99 6.99
C GLU A 153 17.23 -2.41 8.35
N LYS A 154 18.37 -2.84 8.92
CA LYS A 154 18.95 -2.23 10.13
C LYS A 154 19.33 -0.76 9.94
N ILE A 155 19.73 -0.37 8.73
CA ILE A 155 20.01 1.03 8.40
C ILE A 155 18.69 1.79 8.24
N ILE A 156 17.74 1.23 7.48
CA ILE A 156 16.42 1.81 7.25
C ILE A 156 15.66 2.03 8.57
N SER A 157 15.65 1.02 9.45
CA SER A 157 15.06 1.08 10.79
C SER A 157 15.63 2.23 11.61
N ARG A 158 16.96 2.34 11.71
CA ARG A 158 17.63 3.44 12.41
C ARG A 158 17.27 4.80 11.81
N ASN A 159 17.20 4.89 10.48
CA ASN A 159 16.81 6.12 9.80
C ASN A 159 15.36 6.52 10.12
N PHE A 160 14.41 5.57 10.17
CA PHE A 160 13.03 5.86 10.55
C PHE A 160 12.91 6.28 12.02
N ILE A 161 13.59 5.58 12.93
CA ILE A 161 13.55 5.91 14.37
C ILE A 161 14.11 7.33 14.60
N ASN A 162 15.25 7.65 13.99
CA ASN A 162 15.84 8.99 14.08
C ASN A 162 14.95 10.04 13.41
N MET A 163 14.35 9.74 12.25
CA MET A 163 13.41 10.63 11.58
C MET A 163 12.27 11.05 12.51
N LEU A 164 11.66 10.11 13.22
CA LEU A 164 10.56 10.40 14.15
C LEU A 164 11.04 11.16 15.39
N ALA A 165 12.19 10.77 15.96
CA ALA A 165 12.77 11.45 17.12
C ALA A 165 13.12 12.91 16.80
N ASP A 166 13.78 13.14 15.67
CA ASP A 166 14.19 14.48 15.22
C ASP A 166 12.96 15.32 14.86
N PHE A 167 11.94 14.74 14.22
CA PHE A 167 10.72 15.46 13.88
C PHE A 167 9.94 15.91 15.12
N ALA A 168 9.87 15.06 16.15
CA ALA A 168 9.23 15.40 17.42
C ALA A 168 9.96 16.54 18.18
N LEU A 169 11.27 16.68 17.97
CA LEU A 169 12.11 17.71 18.58
C LEU A 169 12.34 18.94 17.67
N SER A 170 11.76 18.95 16.46
CA SER A 170 12.03 19.98 15.46
C SER A 170 11.30 21.28 15.77
N ASP A 171 12.05 22.37 15.98
CA ASP A 171 11.48 23.72 16.18
C ASP A 171 10.84 24.32 14.91
N HIS A 172 11.20 23.77 13.74
CA HIS A 172 10.82 24.32 12.44
C HIS A 172 10.01 23.34 11.58
N GLY A 173 9.64 22.18 12.13
CA GLY A 173 8.87 21.16 11.43
C GLY A 173 9.60 20.57 10.21
N VAL A 174 10.94 20.58 10.22
CA VAL A 174 11.76 19.95 9.17
C VAL A 174 11.78 18.44 9.41
N LEU A 175 11.43 17.67 8.38
CA LEU A 175 11.45 16.21 8.40
C LEU A 175 12.64 15.68 7.56
N LYS A 176 13.42 14.75 8.12
CA LYS A 176 14.61 14.16 7.47
C LYS A 176 14.65 12.65 7.69
N TYR A 177 14.87 11.88 6.61
CA TYR A 177 15.11 10.44 6.64
C TYR A 177 16.51 10.13 6.14
N GLY A 178 17.36 9.52 6.98
CA GLY A 178 18.76 9.26 6.63
C GLY A 178 19.45 10.56 6.23
N GLU A 179 19.94 10.67 4.99
CA GLU A 179 20.50 11.93 4.47
C GLU A 179 19.51 12.78 3.65
N CYS A 180 18.29 12.30 3.41
CA CYS A 180 17.29 13.00 2.61
C CYS A 180 16.41 13.89 3.48
N VAL A 181 16.44 15.19 3.21
CA VAL A 181 15.45 16.13 3.75
C VAL A 181 14.19 16.02 2.90
N PHE A 182 13.04 15.85 3.53
CA PHE A 182 11.75 15.87 2.83
C PHE A 182 11.49 17.26 2.28
N LYS A 183 10.91 17.32 1.08
CA LYS A 183 10.45 18.58 0.52
C LYS A 183 8.99 18.84 0.89
N ASP A 184 8.72 20.05 1.34
CA ASP A 184 7.37 20.51 1.64
C ASP A 184 6.54 20.59 0.34
N ASN A 185 5.32 20.06 0.40
CA ASN A 185 4.39 20.11 -0.71
C ASN A 185 3.63 21.44 -0.80
N VAL A 186 3.56 22.25 0.27
CA VAL A 186 2.77 23.49 0.29
C VAL A 186 3.18 24.43 -0.84
N GLY A 187 2.22 24.81 -1.68
CA GLY A 187 2.44 25.70 -2.84
C GLY A 187 3.13 25.06 -4.04
N SER A 188 3.52 23.78 -3.97
CA SER A 188 4.11 23.05 -5.10
C SER A 188 3.05 22.59 -6.11
N GLU A 189 3.30 22.81 -7.40
CA GLU A 189 2.40 22.36 -8.48
C GLU A 189 2.40 20.82 -8.59
N LYS A 190 3.58 20.21 -8.54
CA LYS A 190 3.78 18.76 -8.51
C LYS A 190 3.87 18.26 -7.07
N PHE A 191 3.51 16.99 -6.86
CA PHE A 191 3.74 16.32 -5.59
C PHE A 191 5.23 16.07 -5.40
N GLU A 192 5.75 16.45 -4.25
CA GLU A 192 7.08 16.08 -3.79
C GLU A 192 6.94 14.84 -2.90
N LEU A 193 7.47 13.72 -3.39
CA LEU A 193 7.35 12.42 -2.76
C LEU A 193 8.74 11.82 -2.56
N LEU A 194 9.12 11.55 -1.31
CA LEU A 194 10.38 10.90 -1.01
C LEU A 194 10.29 9.40 -1.34
N SER A 195 11.06 8.93 -2.31
CA SER A 195 11.21 7.51 -2.61
C SER A 195 12.26 6.93 -1.68
N ILE A 196 11.89 5.95 -0.85
CA ILE A 196 12.80 5.21 0.03
C ILE A 196 12.90 3.78 -0.49
N HIS A 197 14.12 3.30 -0.72
CA HIS A 197 14.37 1.96 -1.23
C HIS A 197 15.66 1.38 -0.63
N LYS A 198 15.95 0.11 -0.94
CA LYS A 198 17.10 -0.63 -0.37
C LYS A 198 18.45 0.11 -0.43
N ALA A 199 18.67 0.88 -1.50
CA ALA A 199 19.93 1.57 -1.76
C ALA A 199 19.99 3.01 -1.23
N GLY A 200 18.90 3.56 -0.72
CA GLY A 200 18.86 4.94 -0.22
C GLY A 200 17.50 5.61 -0.37
N CYS A 201 17.54 6.93 -0.53
CA CYS A 201 16.34 7.76 -0.67
C CYS A 201 16.55 8.89 -1.69
N GLU A 202 15.47 9.33 -2.33
CA GLU A 202 15.49 10.41 -3.32
C GLU A 202 14.13 11.13 -3.37
N ASN A 203 14.12 12.47 -3.37
CA ASN A 203 12.89 13.23 -3.61
C ASN A 203 12.54 13.22 -5.10
N LYS A 204 11.34 12.76 -5.44
CA LYS A 204 10.83 12.71 -6.81
C LYS A 204 9.57 13.56 -6.94
N GLN A 205 9.39 14.13 -8.13
CA GLN A 205 8.25 14.97 -8.46
C GLN A 205 7.25 14.25 -9.35
N TYR A 206 5.97 14.35 -9.02
CA TYR A 206 4.91 13.67 -9.74
C TYR A 206 3.71 14.59 -10.01
N VAL A 207 3.04 14.37 -11.15
CA VAL A 207 1.71 14.97 -11.40
C VAL A 207 0.64 14.20 -10.64
N GLU A 208 0.76 12.87 -10.66
CA GLU A 208 -0.03 11.91 -9.87
C GLU A 208 0.94 10.85 -9.33
N PHE A 209 0.65 10.31 -8.16
CA PHE A 209 1.46 9.29 -7.52
C PHE A 209 1.66 8.08 -8.46
N PRO A 210 2.88 7.51 -8.46
CA PRO A 210 3.21 6.39 -9.33
C PRO A 210 2.38 5.13 -9.04
#